data_AF-A0A7S3EQ97-F1
#
_entry.id   AF-A0A7S3EQ97-F1
#
_cell.length_a   1.000
_cell.length_b   1.000
_cell.length_c   1.000
_cell.angle_alpha   90.00
_cell.angle_beta   90.00
_cell.angle_gamma   90.00
#
_symmetry.space_group_name_H-M   'P 1'
#
loop_
_entity.id
_entity.type
_entity.pdbx_description
1 polymer ?
#
loop_
_entity_poly.entity_id
_entity_poly.type
_entity_poly.pdbx_seq_one_letter_code
_entity_poly.pdbx_strand_id
1 'polypeptide(L)'
;AKPHGAAQEEEGSDLRTQLLKAALEEVPMHGWSIAALSAGAEKCGLSPMAHGLLPRGPVELVEHFSRGCDEALAAEMEARRDELMDLEVRNRLLLAMQARM
;
A
#
# COMPACT_ATOMS: atom_id res chain seq x y z
N ALA A 1 26.63 19.58 14.61
CA ALA A 1 26.51 18.43 13.69
C ALA A 1 25.09 18.41 13.12
N LYS A 2 24.93 18.48 11.79
CA LYS A 2 23.62 18.39 11.14
C LYS A 2 23.15 16.92 11.14
N PRO A 3 21.85 16.63 11.28
CA PRO A 3 21.33 15.27 11.21
C PRO A 3 21.27 14.87 9.74
N HIS A 4 22.35 14.29 9.20
CA HIS A 4 22.41 13.88 7.79
C HIS A 4 21.70 12.53 7.54
N GLY A 5 21.47 11.71 8.58
CA GLY A 5 20.85 10.39 8.45
C GLY A 5 19.33 10.42 8.21
N ALA A 6 18.59 11.29 8.91
CA ALA A 6 17.13 11.29 8.84
C ALA A 6 16.57 11.69 7.46
N ALA A 7 17.23 12.62 6.75
CA ALA A 7 16.77 13.07 5.43
C ALA A 7 16.95 11.99 4.34
N GLN A 8 18.02 11.20 4.42
CA GLN A 8 18.27 10.11 3.46
C GLN A 8 17.33 8.92 3.66
N GLU A 9 16.93 8.66 4.91
CA GLU A 9 15.95 7.62 5.24
C GLU A 9 14.54 7.98 4.79
N GLU A 10 14.13 9.25 4.94
CA GLU A 10 12.82 9.72 4.46
C GLU A 10 12.72 9.76 2.93
N GLU A 11 13.74 10.25 2.23
CA GLU A 11 13.79 10.22 0.75
C GLU A 11 13.75 8.78 0.21
N GLY A 12 14.47 7.86 0.86
CA GLY A 12 14.44 6.44 0.50
C GLY A 12 13.08 5.77 0.76
N SER A 13 12.40 6.18 1.83
CA SER A 13 11.05 5.69 2.16
C SER A 13 10.00 6.17 1.16
N ASP A 14 10.09 7.43 0.74
CA ASP A 14 9.15 8.00 -0.24
C ASP A 14 9.31 7.33 -1.61
N LEU A 15 10.56 7.10 -2.05
CA LEU A 15 10.84 6.39 -3.29
C LEU A 15 10.32 4.94 -3.28
N ARG A 16 10.48 4.21 -2.16
CA ARG A 16 9.90 2.87 -2.01
C ARG A 16 8.39 2.89 -2.14
N THR A 17 7.74 3.86 -1.51
CA THR A 17 6.27 4.00 -1.53
C THR A 17 5.77 4.28 -2.94
N GLN A 18 6.43 5.18 -3.67
CA GLN A 18 6.11 5.48 -5.07
C GLN A 18 6.26 4.24 -5.96
N LEU A 19 7.35 3.48 -5.80
CA LEU A 19 7.59 2.25 -6.55
C LEU A 19 6.54 1.18 -6.24
N LEU A 20 6.18 0.98 -4.96
CA LEU A 20 5.12 0.05 -4.56
C LEU A 20 3.77 0.43 -5.18
N LYS A 21 3.43 1.72 -5.17
CA LYS A 21 2.18 2.22 -5.76
C LYS A 21 2.14 1.99 -7.27
N ALA A 22 3.22 2.29 -8.00
CA ALA A 22 3.30 2.04 -9.43
C ALA A 22 3.25 0.54 -9.76
N ALA A 23 3.91 -0.29 -8.96
CA ALA A 23 3.88 -1.74 -9.13
C ALA A 23 2.51 -2.37 -8.88
N LEU A 24 1.67 -1.78 -8.00
CA LEU A 24 0.29 -2.26 -7.79
C LEU A 24 -0.55 -2.17 -9.07
N GLU A 25 -0.33 -1.17 -9.90
CA GLU A 25 -1.02 -1.03 -11.19
C GLU A 25 -0.65 -2.13 -12.18
N GLU A 26 0.50 -2.78 -11.99
CA GLU A 26 1.04 -3.84 -12.85
C GLU A 26 0.63 -5.25 -12.40
N VAL A 27 0.12 -5.39 -11.17
CA VAL A 27 -0.35 -6.67 -10.62
C VAL A 27 -1.40 -7.37 -11.50
N PRO A 28 -2.39 -6.68 -12.12
CA PRO A 28 -3.35 -7.35 -13.00
C PRO A 28 -2.71 -8.08 -14.19
N MET A 29 -1.58 -7.59 -14.70
CA MET A 29 -0.87 -8.15 -15.85
C MET A 29 0.21 -9.16 -15.43
N HIS A 30 0.95 -8.86 -14.36
CA HIS A 30 2.15 -9.59 -13.97
C HIS A 30 2.01 -10.41 -12.67
N GLY A 31 0.87 -10.28 -11.98
CA GLY A 31 0.63 -10.87 -10.66
C GLY A 31 1.50 -10.26 -9.55
N TRP A 32 1.44 -10.85 -8.37
CA TRP A 32 2.26 -10.47 -7.21
C TRP A 32 3.70 -10.99 -7.35
N SER A 33 4.45 -10.39 -8.27
CA SER A 33 5.74 -10.92 -8.74
C SER A 33 6.83 -9.83 -8.85
N ILE A 34 8.09 -10.26 -9.02
CA ILE A 34 9.21 -9.34 -9.28
C ILE A 34 9.00 -8.63 -10.63
N ALA A 35 8.31 -9.25 -11.58
CA ALA A 35 7.98 -8.64 -12.86
C ALA A 35 7.08 -7.41 -12.66
N ALA A 36 6.06 -7.48 -11.79
CA ALA A 36 5.23 -6.32 -11.45
C ALA A 36 6.04 -5.19 -10.80
N LEU A 37 6.98 -5.53 -9.91
CA LEU A 37 7.88 -4.56 -9.29
C LEU A 37 8.82 -3.89 -10.30
N SER A 38 9.33 -4.67 -11.25
CA SER A 38 10.24 -4.18 -12.28
C SER A 38 9.50 -3.26 -13.26
N ALA A 39 8.29 -3.64 -13.68
CA ALA A 39 7.41 -2.81 -14.50
C ALA A 39 6.98 -1.52 -13.76
N GLY A 40 6.68 -1.61 -12.46
CA GLY A 40 6.42 -0.44 -11.61
C GLY A 40 7.63 0.50 -11.51
N ALA A 41 8.84 -0.05 -11.37
CA ALA A 41 10.06 0.75 -11.37
C ALA A 41 10.27 1.48 -12.70
N GLU A 42 10.06 0.81 -13.83
CA GLU A 42 10.12 1.42 -15.17
C GLU A 42 9.10 2.55 -15.33
N LYS A 43 7.86 2.37 -14.85
CA LYS A 43 6.82 3.43 -14.82
C LYS A 43 7.24 4.66 -14.01
N CYS A 44 8.02 4.47 -12.94
CA CYS A 44 8.60 5.56 -12.16
C CYS A 44 9.84 6.21 -12.80
N GLY A 45 10.24 5.77 -14.00
CA GLY A 45 11.47 6.25 -14.68
C GLY A 45 12.76 5.72 -14.04
N LEU A 46 12.67 4.65 -13.25
CA LEU A 46 13.81 4.00 -12.61
C LEU A 46 14.31 2.81 -13.43
N SER A 47 15.50 2.33 -13.10
CA SER A 47 15.98 1.05 -13.62
C SER A 47 15.04 -0.09 -13.19
N PRO A 48 14.78 -1.12 -14.03
CA PRO A 48 13.97 -2.27 -13.64
C PRO A 48 14.55 -2.99 -12.41
N MET A 49 15.87 -2.89 -12.19
CA MET A 49 16.57 -3.43 -11.02
C MET A 49 16.30 -2.65 -9.73
N ALA A 50 15.65 -1.49 -9.79
CA ALA A 50 15.29 -0.70 -8.62
C ALA A 50 14.30 -1.43 -7.69
N HIS A 51 13.67 -2.53 -8.13
CA HIS A 51 12.95 -3.43 -7.24
C HIS A 51 13.82 -3.98 -6.09
N GLY A 52 15.16 -3.95 -6.22
CA GLY A 52 16.10 -4.27 -5.13
C GLY A 52 16.02 -3.32 -3.93
N LEU A 53 15.35 -2.16 -4.08
CA LEU A 53 14.96 -1.31 -2.95
C LEU A 53 13.96 -2.01 -2.02
N LEU A 54 13.26 -3.05 -2.49
CA LEU A 54 12.32 -3.87 -1.72
C LEU A 54 13.00 -5.22 -1.37
N PRO A 55 13.71 -5.34 -0.24
CA PRO A 55 14.48 -6.54 0.12
C PRO A 55 13.64 -7.82 0.22
N ARG A 56 12.35 -7.72 0.56
CA ARG A 56 11.41 -8.85 0.62
C ARG A 56 10.57 -8.98 -0.66
N GLY A 57 10.88 -8.16 -1.67
CA GLY A 57 10.31 -8.25 -3.00
C GLY A 57 8.77 -8.16 -3.00
N PRO A 58 8.05 -9.04 -3.72
CA PRO A 58 6.60 -8.95 -3.85
C PRO A 58 5.82 -9.07 -2.53
N VAL A 59 6.45 -9.56 -1.46
CA VAL A 59 5.80 -9.58 -0.13
C VAL A 59 5.53 -8.16 0.37
N GLU A 60 6.45 -7.21 0.13
CA GLU A 60 6.22 -5.80 0.48
C GLU A 60 5.08 -5.18 -0.34
N LEU A 61 4.89 -5.66 -1.58
CA LEU A 61 3.78 -5.23 -2.43
C LEU A 61 2.43 -5.67 -1.86
N VAL A 62 2.32 -6.92 -1.41
CA VAL A 62 1.11 -7.44 -0.74
C VAL A 62 0.86 -6.71 0.57
N GLU A 63 1.90 -6.51 1.39
CA GLU A 63 1.79 -5.78 2.66
C GLU A 63 1.35 -4.33 2.44
N HIS A 64 1.90 -3.65 1.42
CA HIS A 64 1.51 -2.30 1.05
C HIS A 64 0.04 -2.23 0.63
N PHE A 65 -0.41 -3.15 -0.23
CA PHE A 65 -1.82 -3.25 -0.61
C PHE A 65 -2.73 -3.50 0.59
N SER A 66 -2.41 -4.50 1.42
CA SER A 66 -3.23 -4.84 2.58
C SER A 66 -3.37 -3.66 3.54
N ARG A 67 -2.26 -2.95 3.80
CA ARG A 67 -2.26 -1.77 4.65
C ARG A 67 -3.13 -0.67 4.05
N GLY A 68 -3.04 -0.43 2.74
CA GLY A 68 -3.90 0.53 2.05
C GLY A 68 -5.40 0.19 2.18
N CYS A 69 -5.75 -1.09 2.08
CA CYS A 69 -7.13 -1.53 2.31
C CYS A 69 -7.58 -1.32 3.77
N ASP A 70 -6.71 -1.61 4.75
CA ASP A 70 -7.02 -1.41 6.17
C ASP A 70 -7.20 0.09 6.49
N GLU A 71 -6.37 0.96 5.91
CA GLU A 71 -6.48 2.42 6.02
C GLU A 71 -7.76 2.96 5.38
N ALA A 72 -8.10 2.48 4.18
CA ALA A 72 -9.35 2.84 3.50
C ALA A 72 -10.58 2.42 4.31
N LEU A 73 -10.57 1.21 4.87
CA LEU A 73 -11.63 0.73 5.75
C LEU A 73 -11.76 1.60 7.00
N ALA A 74 -10.64 1.91 7.67
CA ALA A 74 -10.64 2.76 8.85
C ALA A 74 -11.23 4.14 8.55
N ALA A 75 -10.87 4.73 7.40
CA ALA A 75 -11.41 6.01 6.95
C ALA A 75 -12.92 5.94 6.66
N GLU A 76 -13.40 4.87 6.01
CA GLU A 76 -14.83 4.67 5.74
C GLU A 76 -15.63 4.49 7.03
N MET A 77 -15.12 3.70 7.98
CA MET A 77 -15.76 3.49 9.28
C MET A 77 -15.81 4.78 10.10
N GLU A 78 -14.77 5.62 10.03
CA GLU A 78 -14.78 6.93 10.69
C GLU A 78 -15.81 7.87 10.06
N ALA A 79 -15.84 7.93 8.72
CA ALA A 79 -16.79 8.76 7.99
C ALA A 79 -18.25 8.38 8.25
N ARG A 80 -18.52 7.10 8.53
CA ARG A 80 -19.85 6.56 8.84
C ARG A 80 -20.10 6.33 10.33
N ARG A 81 -19.25 6.88 11.21
CA ARG A 81 -19.30 6.62 12.66
C ARG A 81 -20.71 6.76 13.23
N ASP A 82 -21.38 7.88 12.97
CA ASP A 82 -22.67 8.20 13.57
C ASP A 82 -23.76 7.23 13.07
N GLU A 83 -23.80 6.96 11.76
CA GLU A 83 -24.71 5.97 11.16
C GLU A 83 -24.48 4.57 11.75
N LEU A 84 -23.22 4.18 11.95
CA LEU A 84 -22.85 2.89 12.53
C LEU A 84 -23.27 2.79 14.00
N MET A 85 -23.22 3.88 14.76
CA MET A 85 -23.63 3.89 16.17
C MET A 85 -25.12 3.65 16.38
N ASP A 86 -25.95 3.91 15.37
CA ASP A 86 -27.40 3.67 15.39
C ASP A 86 -27.79 2.24 14.99
N LEU A 87 -26.88 1.47 14.40
CA LEU A 87 -27.12 0.08 13.99
C LEU A 87 -26.88 -0.91 15.14
N GLU A 88 -27.54 -2.07 15.13
CA GLU A 88 -27.16 -3.19 16.00
C GLU A 88 -25.72 -3.64 15.71
N VAL A 89 -24.96 -4.01 16.75
CA VAL A 89 -23.53 -4.38 16.66
C VAL A 89 -23.25 -5.46 15.61
N ARG A 90 -24.16 -6.43 15.45
CA ARG A 90 -24.06 -7.48 14.42
C ARG A 90 -24.01 -6.90 13.00
N ASN A 91 -24.79 -5.85 12.72
CA ASN A 91 -24.85 -5.22 11.40
C ASN A 91 -23.59 -4.39 11.12
N ARG A 92 -22.98 -3.82 12.16
CA ARG A 92 -21.71 -3.09 12.06
C ARG A 92 -20.58 -4.02 11.60
N LEU A 93 -20.51 -5.23 12.15
CA LEU A 93 -19.51 -6.24 11.75
C LEU A 93 -19.70 -6.68 10.30
N LEU A 94 -20.95 -6.86 9.85
CA LEU A 94 -21.25 -7.24 8.47
C LEU A 94 -20.83 -6.16 7.47
N LEU A 95 -21.11 -4.88 7.78
CA LEU A 95 -20.69 -3.75 6.94
C LEU A 95 -19.16 -3.65 6.84
N ALA A 96 -18.45 -3.79 7.97
CA ALA A 96 -16.99 -3.77 7.96
C ALA A 96 -16.39 -4.93 7.16
N MET A 97 -16.98 -6.13 7.25
CA MET A 97 -16.57 -7.27 6.43
C MET A 97 -16.84 -7.06 4.94
N GLN A 98 -17.97 -6.44 4.58
CA GLN A 98 -18.31 -6.14 3.19
C GLN A 98 -17.42 -5.07 2.58
N ALA A 99 -17.06 -4.03 3.33
CA ALA A 99 -16.18 -2.96 2.86
C ALA A 99 -14.73 -3.43 2.60
N ARG A 100 -14.30 -4.55 3.21
CA ARG A 100 -12.95 -5.11 3.06
C ARG A 100 -12.79 -5.99 1.80
N MET A 101 -13.90 -6.53 1.26
CA MET A 101 -13.91 -7.46 0.12
C MET A 101 -13.76 -6.73 -1.21
#